data_AF-A0A847YDQ7-F1
#
_entry.id   AF-A0A847YDQ7-F1
#
_cell.length_a   1.000
_cell.length_b   1.000
_cell.length_c   1.000
_cell.angle_alpha   90.00
_cell.angle_beta   90.00
_cell.angle_gamma   90.00
#
_symmetry.space_group_name_H-M   'P 1'
#
loop_
_entity.id
_entity.type
_entity.pdbx_description
1 polymer ?
#
loop_
_entity_poly.entity_id
_entity_poly.type
_entity_poly.pdbx_seq_one_letter_code
_entity_poly.pdbx_strand_id
1 'polypeptide(L)'
;MLWEVDIHPAEGRTDLTAQQILHDARDLGIGGPWRLAAARGYLIQGDFSADQIERLAVELLADPVVERFTAAPAGDPRLLVPPQPGMTPIYVLPKPGVMDPVALSTQAALQDFGGQAEAVRTFRKYWVAGLGEDELAKLCGKILANDAVEQVIRGKLPFDRIEQGEPYRFRLITVPLRDMDDATPGRRGAEPWARPPASAHTLRRSPA
;
A
#
# COMPACT_ATOMS: atom_id res chain seq x y z
N MET A 1 -14.31 -9.87 11.02
CA MET A 1 -13.20 -10.69 10.48
C MET A 1 -12.60 -10.00 9.27
N LEU A 2 -11.33 -10.23 8.92
CA LEU A 2 -10.73 -9.69 7.71
C LEU A 2 -10.55 -10.78 6.67
N TRP A 3 -11.07 -10.52 5.47
CA TRP A 3 -10.96 -11.37 4.29
C TRP A 3 -10.00 -10.74 3.29
N GLU A 4 -9.22 -11.57 2.62
CA GLU A 4 -8.36 -11.20 1.50
C GLU A 4 -8.85 -11.94 0.26
N VAL A 5 -9.06 -11.17 -0.82
CA VAL A 5 -9.42 -11.69 -2.14
C VAL A 5 -8.33 -11.28 -3.11
N ASP A 6 -7.48 -12.24 -3.48
CA ASP A 6 -6.48 -12.08 -4.55
C ASP A 6 -7.12 -12.35 -5.90
N ILE A 7 -6.86 -11.50 -6.89
CA ILE A 7 -7.36 -11.63 -8.25
C ILE A 7 -6.16 -11.65 -9.20
N HIS A 8 -6.02 -12.76 -9.90
CA HIS A 8 -4.94 -13.04 -10.83
C HIS A 8 -5.47 -13.13 -12.27
N PRO A 9 -4.64 -12.87 -13.29
CA PRO A 9 -4.96 -13.27 -14.66
C PRO A 9 -5.27 -14.77 -14.72
N ALA A 10 -6.28 -15.17 -15.49
CA ALA A 10 -6.64 -16.58 -15.67
C ALA A 10 -5.48 -17.40 -16.28
N GLU A 11 -5.55 -18.72 -16.15
CA GLU A 11 -4.50 -19.60 -16.69
C GLU A 11 -4.36 -19.43 -18.21
N GLY A 12 -3.13 -19.39 -18.69
CA GLY A 12 -2.83 -19.13 -20.11
C GLY A 12 -3.04 -17.68 -20.56
N ARG A 13 -3.53 -16.78 -19.70
CA ARG A 13 -3.59 -15.34 -19.99
C ARG A 13 -2.28 -14.64 -19.65
N THR A 14 -1.93 -13.66 -20.46
CA THR A 14 -0.75 -12.82 -20.22
C THR A 14 -1.00 -11.89 -19.05
N ASP A 15 -0.06 -11.85 -18.11
CA ASP A 15 -0.03 -10.86 -17.05
C ASP A 15 0.53 -9.53 -17.59
N LEU A 16 -0.37 -8.69 -18.11
CA LEU A 16 -0.01 -7.40 -18.70
C LEU A 16 0.63 -6.45 -17.67
N THR A 17 0.18 -6.50 -16.42
CA THR A 17 0.73 -5.65 -15.35
C THR A 17 2.16 -6.07 -15.05
N ALA A 18 2.43 -7.37 -14.95
CA ALA A 18 3.80 -7.85 -14.77
C ALA A 18 4.69 -7.51 -15.97
N GLN A 19 4.19 -7.62 -17.22
CA GLN A 19 4.97 -7.23 -18.41
C GLN A 19 5.35 -5.75 -18.42
N GLN A 20 4.43 -4.86 -18.08
CA GLN A 20 4.69 -3.43 -17.97
C GLN A 20 5.75 -3.14 -16.90
N ILE A 21 5.61 -3.71 -15.71
CA ILE A 21 6.59 -3.51 -14.63
C ILE A 21 7.97 -4.08 -15.02
N LEU A 22 8.02 -5.24 -15.67
CA LEU A 22 9.26 -5.82 -16.18
C LEU A 22 9.92 -4.95 -17.25
N HIS A 23 9.13 -4.18 -18.02
CA HIS A 23 9.66 -3.20 -18.97
C HIS A 23 10.23 -1.99 -18.23
N ASP A 24 9.44 -1.37 -17.36
CA ASP A 24 9.85 -0.19 -16.58
C ASP A 24 11.08 -0.45 -15.72
N ALA A 25 11.22 -1.67 -15.17
CA ALA A 25 12.40 -2.02 -14.37
C ALA A 25 13.67 -2.09 -15.20
N ARG A 26 13.59 -2.54 -16.45
CA ARG A 26 14.75 -2.55 -17.36
C ARG A 26 15.23 -1.13 -17.63
N ASP A 27 14.31 -0.20 -17.84
CA ASP A 27 14.64 1.21 -18.05
C ASP A 27 15.28 1.86 -16.81
N LEU A 28 14.90 1.37 -15.62
CA LEU A 28 15.53 1.74 -14.35
C LEU A 28 16.86 1.01 -14.07
N GLY A 29 17.34 0.18 -14.99
CA GLY A 29 18.58 -0.58 -14.84
C GLY A 29 18.49 -1.76 -13.87
N ILE A 30 17.28 -2.23 -13.55
CA ILE A 30 17.05 -3.50 -12.84
C ILE A 30 17.08 -4.61 -13.89
N GLY A 31 18.29 -5.09 -14.16
CA GLY A 31 18.57 -6.11 -15.16
C GLY A 31 18.56 -7.54 -14.61
N GLY A 32 18.94 -8.49 -15.45
CA GLY A 32 19.11 -9.89 -15.06
C GLY A 32 17.84 -10.75 -15.12
N PRO A 33 17.98 -12.08 -14.94
CA PRO A 33 16.87 -13.00 -14.96
C PRO A 33 16.11 -12.96 -13.62
N TRP A 34 15.04 -12.18 -13.57
CA TRP A 34 14.10 -12.16 -12.46
C TRP A 34 12.67 -12.36 -12.97
N ARG A 35 11.77 -12.73 -12.06
CA ARG A 35 10.37 -13.05 -12.37
C ARG A 35 9.44 -12.22 -11.53
N LEU A 36 8.33 -11.85 -12.14
CA LEU A 36 7.24 -11.09 -11.54
C LEU A 36 5.91 -11.73 -11.95
N ALA A 37 5.00 -11.87 -11.00
CA ALA A 37 3.58 -12.01 -11.27
C ALA A 37 2.81 -10.97 -10.45
N ALA A 38 1.77 -10.39 -11.03
CA ALA A 38 0.93 -9.38 -10.42
C ALA A 38 -0.46 -9.95 -10.13
N ALA A 39 -1.06 -9.40 -9.08
CA ALA A 39 -2.43 -9.58 -8.69
C ALA A 39 -2.96 -8.26 -8.15
N ARG A 40 -4.27 -8.03 -8.34
CA ARG A 40 -5.00 -6.99 -7.61
C ARG A 40 -5.84 -7.67 -6.55
N GLY A 41 -6.25 -6.96 -5.51
CA GLY A 41 -7.08 -7.59 -4.51
C GLY A 41 -7.81 -6.63 -3.60
N TYR A 42 -8.66 -7.24 -2.78
CA TYR A 42 -9.51 -6.56 -1.83
C TYR A 42 -9.31 -7.14 -0.43
N LEU A 43 -9.16 -6.25 0.53
CA LEU A 43 -9.29 -6.52 1.94
C LEU A 43 -10.70 -6.12 2.37
N ILE A 44 -11.49 -7.07 2.87
CA ILE A 44 -12.88 -6.86 3.25
C ILE A 44 -13.03 -7.20 4.73
N GLN A 45 -13.25 -6.18 5.56
CA GLN A 45 -13.54 -6.35 6.97
C GLN A 45 -15.05 -6.40 7.19
N GLY A 46 -15.52 -7.47 7.84
CA GLY A 46 -16.92 -7.61 8.24
C GLY A 46 -17.23 -9.03 8.71
N ASP A 47 -18.53 -9.29 8.88
CA ASP A 47 -19.07 -10.61 9.18
C ASP A 47 -19.56 -11.26 7.88
N PHE A 48 -18.65 -11.97 7.22
CA PHE A 48 -18.92 -12.69 5.98
C PHE A 48 -18.55 -14.16 6.17
N SER A 49 -19.36 -15.06 5.63
CA SER A 49 -19.00 -16.46 5.43
C SER A 49 -18.09 -16.65 4.23
N ALA A 50 -17.43 -17.80 4.14
CA ALA A 50 -16.64 -18.17 2.97
C ALA A 50 -17.48 -18.16 1.68
N ASP A 51 -18.69 -18.72 1.73
CA ASP A 51 -19.62 -18.75 0.58
C ASP A 51 -20.04 -17.34 0.14
N GLN A 52 -20.24 -16.42 1.10
CA GLN A 52 -20.56 -15.03 0.78
C GLN A 52 -19.39 -14.34 0.07
N ILE A 53 -18.17 -14.50 0.57
CA ILE A 53 -16.97 -13.91 -0.06
C ILE A 53 -16.75 -14.51 -1.45
N GLU A 54 -16.94 -15.81 -1.63
CA GLU A 54 -16.78 -16.48 -2.91
C GLU A 54 -17.79 -15.96 -3.94
N ARG A 55 -19.06 -15.80 -3.54
CA ARG A 55 -20.09 -15.18 -4.39
C ARG A 55 -19.74 -13.74 -4.75
N LEU A 56 -19.30 -12.94 -3.78
CA LEU A 56 -18.86 -11.57 -4.04
C LEU A 56 -17.68 -11.53 -5.01
N ALA A 57 -16.74 -12.47 -4.90
CA ALA A 57 -15.61 -12.55 -5.80
C ALA A 57 -16.03 -12.83 -7.25
N VAL A 58 -16.98 -13.75 -7.46
CA VAL A 58 -17.50 -14.12 -8.79
C VAL A 58 -18.43 -13.06 -9.37
N GLU A 59 -19.33 -12.49 -8.56
CA GLU A 59 -20.42 -11.64 -9.02
C GLU A 59 -20.01 -10.15 -9.11
N LEU A 60 -18.99 -9.72 -8.36
CA LEU A 60 -18.62 -8.30 -8.23
C LEU A 60 -17.13 -7.99 -8.42
N LEU A 61 -16.22 -8.78 -7.84
CA LEU A 61 -14.82 -8.35 -7.72
C LEU A 61 -13.93 -8.77 -8.90
N ALA A 62 -14.15 -9.96 -9.46
CA ALA A 62 -13.35 -10.55 -10.53
C ALA A 62 -14.16 -10.79 -11.80
N ASP A 63 -13.52 -10.69 -12.96
CA ASP A 63 -14.09 -11.12 -14.23
C ASP A 63 -13.75 -12.60 -14.47
N PRO A 64 -14.73 -13.54 -14.41
CA PRO A 64 -14.46 -14.97 -14.51
C PRO A 64 -13.95 -15.42 -15.89
N VAL A 65 -14.01 -14.57 -16.93
CA VAL A 65 -13.54 -14.91 -18.28
C VAL A 65 -12.02 -14.73 -18.41
N VAL A 66 -11.46 -13.75 -17.72
CA VAL A 66 -10.06 -13.33 -17.88
C VAL A 66 -9.26 -13.34 -16.57
N GLU A 67 -9.94 -13.49 -15.44
CA GLU A 67 -9.34 -13.54 -14.12
C GLU A 67 -9.76 -14.80 -13.35
N ARG A 68 -8.93 -15.17 -12.39
CA ARG A 68 -9.24 -16.14 -11.34
C ARG A 68 -9.01 -15.47 -10.00
N PHE A 69 -9.66 -15.95 -8.95
CA PHE A 69 -9.45 -15.42 -7.61
C PHE A 69 -9.06 -16.50 -6.61
N THR A 70 -8.47 -16.07 -5.51
CA THR A 70 -8.28 -16.86 -4.29
C THR A 70 -8.80 -16.02 -3.14
N ALA A 71 -9.75 -16.55 -2.39
CA ALA A 71 -10.37 -15.87 -1.28
C ALA A 71 -10.20 -16.67 0.02
N ALA A 72 -9.71 -16.02 1.06
CA ALA A 72 -9.49 -16.63 2.36
C ALA A 72 -9.42 -15.57 3.47
N PRO A 73 -9.49 -15.97 4.75
CA PRO A 73 -9.18 -15.08 5.85
C PRO A 73 -7.78 -14.47 5.70
N ALA A 74 -7.61 -13.20 6.01
CA ALA A 74 -6.31 -12.54 5.89
C ALA A 74 -5.24 -13.29 6.68
N GLY A 75 -4.11 -13.57 6.01
CA GLY A 75 -3.01 -14.33 6.59
C GLY A 75 -3.16 -15.86 6.57
N ASP A 76 -4.21 -16.40 5.94
CA ASP A 76 -4.34 -17.82 5.61
C ASP A 76 -3.20 -18.26 4.67
N PRO A 77 -2.57 -19.44 4.90
CA PRO A 77 -1.49 -19.95 4.06
C PRO A 77 -1.82 -20.07 2.57
N ARG A 78 -3.10 -20.25 2.21
CA ARG A 78 -3.55 -20.32 0.80
C ARG A 78 -3.23 -19.06 0.02
N LEU A 79 -3.26 -17.91 0.69
CA LEU A 79 -2.92 -16.59 0.11
C LEU A 79 -1.40 -16.41 -0.06
N LEU A 80 -0.60 -17.28 0.55
CA LEU A 80 0.86 -17.24 0.50
C LEU A 80 1.44 -18.31 -0.44
N VAL A 81 0.60 -19.05 -1.17
CA VAL A 81 1.05 -19.99 -2.21
C VAL A 81 1.47 -19.21 -3.45
N PRO A 82 2.76 -19.24 -3.82
CA PRO A 82 3.22 -18.45 -4.95
C PRO A 82 2.76 -19.08 -6.29
N PRO A 83 2.49 -18.26 -7.33
CA PRO A 83 2.19 -18.76 -8.67
C PRO A 83 3.32 -19.61 -9.27
N GLN A 84 4.57 -19.36 -8.86
CA GLN A 84 5.74 -20.14 -9.25
C GLN A 84 6.70 -20.30 -8.06
N PRO A 85 7.44 -21.43 -7.96
CA PRO A 85 8.35 -21.67 -6.84
C PRO A 85 9.40 -20.56 -6.66
N GLY A 86 9.69 -20.23 -5.40
CA GLY A 86 10.72 -19.26 -5.02
C GLY A 86 10.31 -17.79 -5.12
N MET A 87 9.03 -17.49 -5.40
CA MET A 87 8.53 -16.12 -5.36
C MET A 87 8.11 -15.70 -3.95
N THR A 88 8.40 -14.45 -3.61
CA THR A 88 8.00 -13.81 -2.35
C THR A 88 6.89 -12.80 -2.61
N PRO A 89 5.83 -12.75 -1.78
CA PRO A 89 4.75 -11.78 -1.95
C PRO A 89 5.15 -10.41 -1.43
N ILE A 90 4.71 -9.38 -2.14
CA ILE A 90 4.87 -7.96 -1.82
C ILE A 90 3.51 -7.29 -2.02
N TYR A 91 2.95 -6.75 -0.95
CA TYR A 91 1.71 -6.00 -0.99
C TYR A 91 2.02 -4.51 -1.11
N VAL A 92 1.25 -3.83 -1.94
CA VAL A 92 1.20 -2.38 -2.06
C VAL A 92 -0.22 -1.95 -1.77
N LEU A 93 -0.38 -1.19 -0.69
CA LEU A 93 -1.68 -0.69 -0.24
C LEU A 93 -1.61 0.83 -0.08
N PRO A 94 -2.75 1.55 -0.12
CA PRO A 94 -2.78 2.93 0.33
C PRO A 94 -2.17 3.12 1.74
N LYS A 95 -1.66 4.30 2.09
CA LYS A 95 -1.29 4.59 3.48
C LYS A 95 -2.57 4.77 4.32
N PRO A 96 -2.55 4.50 5.64
CA PRO A 96 -3.70 4.80 6.49
C PRO A 96 -4.10 6.27 6.37
N GLY A 97 -5.40 6.54 6.21
CA GLY A 97 -5.92 7.91 5.97
C GLY A 97 -5.89 8.39 4.53
N VAL A 98 -5.27 7.64 3.60
CA VAL A 98 -5.38 7.90 2.15
C VAL A 98 -6.71 7.34 1.66
N MET A 99 -7.45 8.16 0.92
CA MET A 99 -8.73 7.76 0.32
C MET A 99 -8.53 6.70 -0.76
N ASP A 100 -9.33 5.65 -0.70
CA ASP A 100 -9.38 4.59 -1.71
C ASP A 100 -10.77 4.61 -2.39
N PRO A 101 -10.92 5.30 -3.54
CA PRO A 101 -12.23 5.47 -4.19
C PRO A 101 -12.80 4.15 -4.73
N VAL A 102 -11.93 3.20 -5.11
CA VAL A 102 -12.35 1.87 -5.56
C VAL A 102 -12.92 1.10 -4.38
N ALA A 103 -12.23 1.11 -3.23
CA ALA A 103 -12.74 0.47 -2.02
C ALA A 103 -14.06 1.08 -1.54
N LEU A 104 -14.23 2.40 -1.62
CA LEU A 104 -15.49 3.07 -1.27
C LEU A 104 -16.64 2.61 -2.18
N SER A 105 -16.39 2.55 -3.49
CA SER A 105 -17.37 2.06 -4.46
C SER A 105 -17.71 0.58 -4.23
N THR A 106 -16.70 -0.24 -3.95
CA THR A 106 -16.88 -1.65 -3.61
C THR A 106 -17.68 -1.80 -2.32
N GLN A 107 -17.36 -1.05 -1.27
CA GLN A 107 -18.09 -1.09 0.00
C GLN A 107 -19.58 -0.74 -0.16
N ALA A 108 -19.89 0.24 -1.01
CA ALA A 108 -21.28 0.57 -1.35
C ALA A 108 -21.95 -0.60 -2.09
N ALA A 109 -21.30 -1.15 -3.13
CA ALA A 109 -21.84 -2.26 -3.89
C ALA A 109 -22.08 -3.52 -3.03
N LEU A 110 -21.21 -3.80 -2.05
CA LEU A 110 -21.39 -4.94 -1.13
C LEU A 110 -22.72 -4.92 -0.37
N GLN A 111 -23.27 -3.73 -0.10
CA GLN A 111 -24.57 -3.59 0.56
C GLN A 111 -25.71 -4.17 -0.28
N ASP A 112 -25.64 -4.02 -1.60
CA ASP A 112 -26.63 -4.54 -2.55
C ASP A 112 -26.61 -6.08 -2.61
N PHE A 113 -25.49 -6.70 -2.24
CA PHE A 113 -25.32 -8.16 -2.18
C PHE A 113 -25.64 -8.75 -0.79
N GLY A 114 -26.26 -7.96 0.09
CA GLY A 114 -26.71 -8.40 1.43
C GLY A 114 -25.58 -8.53 2.45
N GLY A 115 -24.40 -7.98 2.16
CA GLY A 115 -23.26 -7.92 3.07
C GLY A 115 -23.06 -6.53 3.68
N GLN A 116 -22.71 -6.47 4.96
CA GLN A 116 -22.28 -5.22 5.59
C GLN A 116 -20.78 -5.27 5.88
N ALA A 117 -19.98 -4.71 4.96
CA ALA A 117 -18.56 -4.50 5.22
C ALA A 117 -18.37 -3.28 6.13
N GLU A 118 -17.66 -3.49 7.24
CA GLU A 118 -17.20 -2.44 8.15
C GLU A 118 -16.18 -1.53 7.47
N ALA A 119 -15.29 -2.13 6.67
CA ALA A 119 -14.28 -1.44 5.89
C ALA A 119 -13.86 -2.29 4.69
N VAL A 120 -13.52 -1.62 3.58
CA VAL A 120 -12.90 -2.24 2.41
C VAL A 120 -11.63 -1.48 2.09
N ARG A 121 -10.60 -2.18 1.60
CA ARG A 121 -9.39 -1.57 1.02
C ARG A 121 -8.93 -2.35 -0.19
N THR A 122 -8.41 -1.67 -1.20
CA THR A 122 -7.74 -2.31 -2.32
C THR A 122 -6.26 -2.48 -2.05
N PHE A 123 -5.66 -3.45 -2.72
CA PHE A 123 -4.22 -3.61 -2.77
C PHE A 123 -3.77 -4.15 -4.13
N ARG A 124 -2.48 -3.99 -4.39
CA ARG A 124 -1.76 -4.68 -5.45
C ARG A 124 -0.79 -5.65 -4.79
N LYS A 125 -0.73 -6.88 -5.29
CA LYS A 125 0.13 -7.94 -4.76
C LYS A 125 1.04 -8.43 -5.87
N TYR A 126 2.33 -8.44 -5.58
CA TYR A 126 3.38 -8.81 -6.51
C TYR A 126 4.15 -10.00 -5.97
N TRP A 127 4.39 -10.98 -6.83
CA TRP A 127 5.19 -12.16 -6.55
C TRP A 127 6.52 -12.01 -7.25
N VAL A 128 7.60 -11.85 -6.49
CA VAL A 128 8.93 -11.53 -7.03
C VAL A 128 9.93 -12.65 -6.72
N ALA A 129 10.73 -13.03 -7.70
CA ALA A 129 11.86 -13.96 -7.52
C ALA A 129 13.08 -13.49 -8.32
N GLY A 130 14.28 -13.70 -7.77
CA GLY A 130 15.55 -13.49 -8.50
C GLY A 130 16.11 -12.07 -8.46
N LEU A 131 15.63 -11.21 -7.55
CA LEU A 131 16.22 -9.90 -7.29
C LEU A 131 17.00 -9.88 -5.97
N GLY A 132 18.11 -9.16 -5.94
CA GLY A 132 18.79 -8.82 -4.70
C GLY A 132 18.02 -7.79 -3.88
N GLU A 133 18.37 -7.64 -2.59
CA GLU A 133 17.66 -6.71 -1.68
C GLU A 133 17.67 -5.25 -2.15
N ASP A 134 18.80 -4.78 -2.69
CA ASP A 134 18.94 -3.39 -3.17
C ASP A 134 18.08 -3.14 -4.41
N GLU A 135 18.06 -4.08 -5.35
CA GLU A 135 17.23 -4.02 -6.56
C GLU A 135 15.75 -4.11 -6.20
N LEU A 136 15.40 -4.97 -5.23
CA LEU A 136 14.04 -5.10 -4.75
C LEU A 136 13.56 -3.83 -4.06
N ALA A 137 14.40 -3.20 -3.24
CA ALA A 137 14.11 -1.91 -2.63
C ALA A 137 13.88 -0.82 -3.69
N LYS A 138 14.72 -0.80 -4.73
CA LYS A 138 14.58 0.11 -5.87
C LYS A 138 13.28 -0.13 -6.63
N LEU A 139 12.96 -1.38 -6.94
CA LEU A 139 11.72 -1.78 -7.60
C LEU A 139 10.49 -1.30 -6.80
N CYS A 140 10.48 -1.57 -5.49
CA CYS A 140 9.39 -1.18 -4.59
C CYS A 140 9.19 0.34 -4.57
N GLY A 141 10.27 1.11 -4.38
CA GLY A 141 10.18 2.57 -4.19
C GLY A 141 10.12 3.39 -5.46
N LYS A 142 10.40 2.81 -6.64
CA LYS A 142 10.40 3.54 -7.92
C LYS A 142 9.29 3.11 -8.87
N ILE A 143 8.79 1.88 -8.77
CA ILE A 143 7.82 1.32 -9.73
C ILE A 143 6.56 0.83 -9.02
N LEU A 144 6.70 -0.02 -8.00
CA LEU A 144 5.53 -0.69 -7.43
C LEU A 144 4.65 0.25 -6.62
N ALA A 145 5.24 1.16 -5.85
CA ALA A 145 4.52 2.03 -4.93
C ALA A 145 4.89 3.50 -5.12
N ASN A 146 3.88 4.35 -4.95
CA ASN A 146 4.08 5.77 -4.73
C ASN A 146 4.26 6.04 -3.23
N ASP A 147 5.48 6.35 -2.79
CA ASP A 147 5.77 6.61 -1.38
C ASP A 147 5.00 7.80 -0.78
N ALA A 148 4.38 8.69 -1.57
CA ALA A 148 3.53 9.72 -0.99
C ALA A 148 2.23 9.16 -0.40
N VAL A 149 1.67 8.11 -1.01
CA VAL A 149 0.28 7.68 -0.76
C VAL A 149 0.12 6.18 -0.57
N GLU A 150 1.17 5.40 -0.78
CA GLU A 150 1.15 3.94 -0.69
C GLU A 150 2.28 3.41 0.18
N GLN A 151 2.00 2.29 0.84
CA GLN A 151 2.95 1.55 1.66
C GLN A 151 3.21 0.18 1.06
N VAL A 152 4.41 -0.34 1.31
CA VAL A 152 4.86 -1.65 0.85
C VAL A 152 5.02 -2.57 2.04
N ILE A 153 4.40 -3.75 1.97
CA ILE A 153 4.54 -4.81 2.96
C ILE A 153 5.13 -6.03 2.27
N ARG A 154 6.25 -6.54 2.79
CA ARG A 154 6.90 -7.75 2.27
C ARG A 154 6.50 -8.95 3.09
N GLY A 155 6.18 -10.07 2.44
CA GLY A 155 5.74 -11.28 3.12
C GLY A 155 4.28 -11.20 3.56
N LYS A 156 3.94 -11.93 4.64
CA LYS A 156 2.58 -12.02 5.16
C LYS A 156 2.09 -10.65 5.66
N LEU A 157 0.81 -10.33 5.40
CA LEU A 157 0.17 -9.15 6.00
C LEU A 157 0.24 -9.23 7.54
N PRO A 158 0.70 -8.15 8.22
CA PRO A 158 0.96 -8.18 9.66
C PRO A 158 -0.29 -7.88 10.50
N PHE A 159 -1.45 -7.65 9.89
CA PHE A 159 -2.68 -7.27 10.56
C PHE A 159 -3.87 -8.12 10.10
N ASP A 160 -4.84 -8.24 10.99
CA ASP A 160 -6.11 -8.95 10.81
C ASP A 160 -7.32 -8.00 10.85
N ARG A 161 -7.07 -6.68 10.85
CA ARG A 161 -8.06 -5.61 10.75
C ARG A 161 -7.53 -4.46 9.92
N ILE A 162 -8.44 -3.73 9.28
CA ILE A 162 -8.15 -2.51 8.56
C ILE A 162 -8.07 -1.36 9.58
N GLU A 163 -6.88 -0.78 9.74
CA GLU A 163 -6.72 0.45 10.49
C GLU A 163 -7.42 1.60 9.73
N GLN A 164 -8.53 2.07 10.29
CA GLN A 164 -9.03 3.40 9.97
C GLN A 164 -8.08 4.38 10.66
N GLY A 165 -7.38 5.23 9.89
CA GLY A 165 -6.55 6.27 10.49
C GLY A 165 -7.36 7.04 11.53
N GLU A 166 -6.75 7.35 12.67
CA GLU A 166 -7.40 8.15 13.72
C GLU A 166 -8.08 9.38 13.07
N PRO A 167 -9.35 9.66 13.38
CA PRO A 167 -10.06 10.76 12.75
C PRO A 167 -9.25 12.04 12.95
N TYR A 168 -8.83 12.65 11.83
CA TYR A 168 -8.07 13.88 11.88
C TYR A 168 -8.89 14.95 12.61
N ARG A 169 -8.47 15.29 13.83
CA ARG A 169 -9.03 16.42 14.57
C ARG A 169 -8.36 17.68 14.04
N PHE A 170 -9.02 18.33 13.09
CA PHE A 170 -8.58 19.64 12.61
C PHE A 170 -8.37 20.57 13.81
N ARG A 171 -7.12 20.98 14.00
CA ARG A 171 -6.77 22.06 14.91
C ARG A 171 -6.45 23.27 14.06
N LEU A 172 -7.38 24.22 14.05
CA LEU A 172 -7.13 25.52 13.45
C LEU A 172 -6.01 26.22 14.23
N ILE A 173 -4.81 26.25 13.64
CA ILE A 173 -3.70 27.04 14.17
C ILE A 173 -3.85 28.43 13.56
N THR A 174 -4.39 29.37 14.35
CA THR A 174 -4.46 30.77 13.94
C THR A 174 -3.12 31.42 14.27
N VAL A 175 -2.36 31.80 13.23
CA VAL A 175 -1.12 32.56 13.39
C VAL A 175 -1.47 34.03 13.16
N PRO A 176 -1.39 34.90 14.19
CA PRO A 176 -1.63 36.33 14.00
C PRO A 176 -0.50 36.92 13.17
N LEU A 177 -0.76 37.20 11.89
CA LEU A 177 0.21 37.83 10.98
C LEU A 177 0.58 39.27 11.39
N ARG A 178 -0.25 39.93 12.22
CA ARG A 178 -0.07 41.34 12.60
C ARG A 178 0.92 41.55 13.76
N ASP A 179 1.17 40.50 14.54
CA ASP A 179 2.09 40.51 15.68
C ASP A 179 3.39 39.76 15.36
N MET A 180 3.62 39.45 14.08
CA MET A 180 4.88 38.89 13.62
C MET A 180 5.92 40.01 13.57
N ASP A 181 6.88 39.97 14.49
CA ASP A 181 8.02 40.86 14.50
C ASP A 181 8.93 40.55 13.28
N ASP A 182 9.37 41.59 12.56
CA ASP A 182 10.24 41.49 11.36
C ASP A 182 11.61 40.83 11.65
N ALA A 183 11.94 40.62 12.93
CA ALA A 183 13.11 39.89 13.40
C ALA A 183 12.98 38.36 13.33
N THR A 184 11.89 37.81 12.79
CA THR A 184 11.80 36.38 12.46
C THR A 184 11.68 36.09 10.94
N PRO A 185 12.64 36.50 10.10
CA PRO A 185 12.85 35.82 8.82
C PRO A 185 13.69 34.57 9.11
N GLY A 186 13.04 33.43 9.32
CA GLY A 186 13.74 32.14 9.29
C GLY A 186 13.35 31.07 10.31
N ARG A 187 12.08 30.85 10.62
CA ARG A 187 11.63 29.58 11.25
C ARG A 187 10.33 29.01 10.67
N ARG A 188 10.19 29.09 9.35
CA ARG A 188 9.35 28.15 8.56
C ARG A 188 10.06 27.58 7.32
N GLY A 189 11.36 27.80 7.20
CA GLY A 189 12.22 27.14 6.20
C GLY A 189 13.20 26.12 6.79
N ALA A 190 13.25 25.96 8.11
CA ALA A 190 14.21 25.08 8.76
C ALA A 190 13.71 24.61 10.13
N GLU A 191 13.08 23.43 10.16
CA GLU A 191 13.22 22.42 11.22
C GLU A 191 12.91 21.04 10.60
N PRO A 192 13.55 19.96 11.08
CA PRO A 192 14.61 19.32 10.31
C PRO A 192 14.27 17.89 9.91
N TRP A 193 14.51 17.54 8.65
CA TRP A 193 14.95 16.19 8.36
C TRP A 193 16.29 15.97 9.10
N ALA A 194 16.35 14.89 9.85
CA ALA A 194 17.35 14.53 10.86
C ALA A 194 18.82 14.85 10.54
N ARG A 195 19.54 15.55 11.45
CA ARG A 195 20.96 15.29 11.77
C ARG A 195 21.30 15.67 13.24
N PRO A 196 22.18 14.92 13.93
CA PRO A 196 22.49 15.10 15.36
C PRO A 196 23.51 16.21 15.61
N PRO A 197 23.62 16.76 16.83
CA PRO A 197 24.55 17.85 17.11
C PRO A 197 25.97 17.32 17.39
N ALA A 198 26.95 17.87 16.66
CA ALA A 198 28.34 17.95 17.10
C ALA A 198 28.52 19.26 17.89
N SER A 199 29.05 19.11 19.10
CA SER A 199 29.32 20.15 20.08
C SER A 199 30.35 21.18 19.59
N ALA A 200 30.14 22.48 19.84
CA ALA A 200 31.22 23.39 20.26
C ALA A 200 30.75 24.82 20.61
N HIS A 201 31.05 25.18 21.85
CA HIS A 201 31.66 26.42 22.32
C HIS A 201 30.98 27.80 22.16
N THR A 202 30.46 28.20 23.31
CA THR A 202 30.31 29.53 23.90
C THR A 202 31.37 30.57 23.51
N LEU A 203 30.94 31.80 23.19
CA LEU A 203 31.72 33.00 23.50
C LEU A 203 30.80 34.13 24.00
N ARG A 204 30.98 34.49 25.28
CA ARG A 204 30.47 35.69 25.97
C ARG A 204 30.98 36.96 25.31
N ARG A 205 30.19 38.05 25.37
CA ARG A 205 30.62 39.33 25.97
C ARG A 205 29.44 40.10 26.61
N SER A 206 29.70 40.62 27.80
CA SER A 206 28.87 41.50 28.63
C SER A 206 29.12 42.99 28.30
N PRO A 207 28.26 43.91 28.80
CA PRO A 207 28.06 45.24 28.22
C PRO A 207 28.88 46.35 28.90
N ALA A 208 28.93 47.49 28.22
CA ALA A 208 28.89 48.82 28.81
C ALA A 208 28.06 49.72 27.89
#